data_AF-B0LU55-F1
#
_entry.id   AF-B0LU55-F1
#
_cell.length_a   1.000
_cell.length_b   1.000
_cell.length_c   1.000
_cell.angle_alpha   90.00
_cell.angle_beta   90.00
_cell.angle_gamma   90.00
#
_symmetry.space_group_name_H-M   'P 1'
#
loop_
_entity.id
_entity.type
_entity.pdbx_description
1 polymer ?
#
loop_
_entity_poly.entity_id
_entity_poly.type
_entity_poly.pdbx_seq_one_letter_code
_entity_poly.pdbx_strand_id
1 'polypeptide(L)'
;MIRRTEPNRHLRRPPVQGSHQRPALRLRGHHDGRPNRGGVPRRAARGAGGRGVAVRRRRARPHPAPRPRQRSPPGGWPRDHPRHDQQRPGAHPRQRPREGHNQALAAEEEPSVINAAEIISQGHGILFVTLDSLRYDVAQDAVDAGLTPQLAAHLPGGRWERRHTPGTFTLPAHMAFFSGFLPKLPQPVQPTRLWECRPPAFKTVPAETFLFDAPNLLAGLKQHGYGTLCVGGVTYFSRETPLGSVLPDMFDMDRWRPEFCSPHSDSTRHQVDEALTLAGAYNKQPPFLFVNVSATHVPHGHYLGSSTDTAASQRAALAYADTHLGRLLDGLKQHGTWLVIMCADHGDAYGDDGFHGRGIAHPAVFNVPYAAWVHR
;
A
#
# COMPACT_ATOMS: atom_id res chain seq x y z
N MET A 1 49.26 25.24 63.57
CA MET A 1 48.13 24.81 64.42
C MET A 1 46.99 24.43 63.49
N ILE A 2 46.80 23.15 63.16
CA ILE A 2 45.83 22.18 63.77
C ILE A 2 44.37 22.62 63.51
N ARG A 3 43.41 21.84 62.97
CA ARG A 3 43.26 20.53 62.31
C ARG A 3 41.82 20.47 61.76
N ARG A 4 41.59 19.58 60.79
CA ARG A 4 40.29 19.03 60.34
C ARG A 4 39.39 18.54 61.50
N THR A 5 38.07 18.52 61.29
CA THR A 5 37.16 17.42 61.73
C THR A 5 35.81 17.44 60.99
N GLU A 6 35.52 16.39 60.22
CA GLU A 6 34.22 15.68 60.28
C GLU A 6 34.42 14.46 61.22
N PRO A 7 33.38 13.88 61.88
CA PRO A 7 32.65 12.76 61.25
C PRO A 7 31.18 12.49 61.72
N ASN A 8 30.39 11.99 60.77
CA ASN A 8 29.41 10.87 60.76
C ASN A 8 29.03 10.14 62.09
N ARG A 9 27.72 9.84 62.33
CA ARG A 9 27.20 8.51 62.78
C ARG A 9 25.66 8.36 62.91
N HIS A 10 25.16 7.35 62.19
CA HIS A 10 24.08 6.35 62.41
C HIS A 10 23.11 6.38 63.62
N LEU A 11 21.86 5.93 63.36
CA LEU A 11 21.05 4.93 64.12
C LEU A 11 19.78 4.55 63.30
N ARG A 12 19.74 3.42 62.57
CA ARG A 12 19.15 2.08 62.89
C ARG A 12 17.68 2.05 63.39
N ARG A 13 16.81 1.40 62.58
CA ARG A 13 15.46 0.83 62.89
C ARG A 13 15.55 -0.35 63.90
N PRO A 14 14.46 -0.86 64.55
CA PRO A 14 13.47 -1.82 63.96
C PRO A 14 12.05 -1.79 64.64
N PRO A 15 11.18 -2.86 64.62
CA PRO A 15 10.15 -3.15 63.61
C PRO A 15 8.73 -3.48 64.19
N VAL A 16 7.76 -3.92 63.35
CA VAL A 16 6.90 -5.14 63.47
C VAL A 16 5.53 -5.03 62.73
N GLN A 17 5.36 -5.93 61.76
CA GLN A 17 4.23 -6.80 61.31
C GLN A 17 2.75 -6.37 61.29
N GLY A 18 2.07 -6.78 60.20
CA GLY A 18 0.62 -6.97 60.11
C GLY A 18 0.15 -7.33 58.69
N SER A 19 -0.07 -8.61 58.43
CA SER A 19 -0.46 -9.27 57.19
C SER A 19 -1.90 -9.02 56.71
N HIS A 20 -2.17 -9.01 55.39
CA HIS A 20 -3.35 -9.68 54.82
C HIS A 20 -3.17 -10.07 53.34
N GLN A 21 -3.72 -11.24 53.01
CA GLN A 21 -3.53 -12.05 51.81
C GLN A 21 -4.57 -11.79 50.71
N ARG A 22 -4.19 -12.16 49.49
CA ARG A 22 -5.03 -12.35 48.29
C ARG A 22 -6.06 -13.48 48.47
N PRO A 23 -7.17 -13.50 47.71
CA PRO A 23 -7.88 -14.74 47.42
C PRO A 23 -7.59 -15.27 46.01
N ALA A 24 -7.35 -16.58 45.95
CA ALA A 24 -7.30 -17.39 44.75
C ALA A 24 -8.57 -18.25 44.63
N LEU A 25 -8.86 -18.68 43.40
CA LEU A 25 -9.85 -19.66 42.97
C LEU A 25 -10.08 -20.83 43.94
N ARG A 26 -11.35 -21.25 44.06
CA ARG A 26 -11.72 -22.65 44.38
C ARG A 26 -12.86 -23.14 43.49
N LEU A 27 -12.56 -24.21 42.77
CA LEU A 27 -13.48 -25.25 42.27
C LEU A 27 -13.89 -26.17 43.43
N ARG A 28 -15.13 -26.70 43.42
CA ARG A 28 -15.52 -28.03 43.93
C ARG A 28 -16.78 -28.56 43.23
N GLY A 29 -16.76 -29.85 42.83
CA GLY A 29 -17.92 -30.72 42.50
C GLY A 29 -18.67 -31.16 43.78
N HIS A 30 -19.73 -31.99 43.83
CA HIS A 30 -20.34 -33.08 43.04
C HIS A 30 -21.89 -33.00 43.28
N HIS A 31 -22.85 -33.60 42.53
CA HIS A 31 -23.16 -35.03 42.40
C HIS A 31 -24.33 -35.27 41.41
N ASP A 32 -24.29 -36.41 40.72
CA ASP A 32 -25.33 -37.36 40.26
C ASP A 32 -26.65 -36.94 39.57
N GLY A 33 -26.93 -37.64 38.45
CA GLY A 33 -28.29 -37.88 37.94
C GLY A 33 -28.45 -37.87 36.40
N ARG A 34 -28.40 -39.05 35.76
CA ARG A 34 -29.04 -39.32 34.45
C ARG A 34 -30.37 -40.07 34.70
N PRO A 35 -31.24 -40.33 33.69
CA PRO A 35 -31.64 -39.56 32.51
C PRO A 35 -33.18 -39.55 32.31
N ASN A 36 -33.76 -38.67 31.47
CA ASN A 36 -34.82 -39.07 30.52
C ASN A 36 -35.35 -37.96 29.59
N ARG A 37 -35.51 -38.38 28.31
CA ARG A 37 -36.66 -38.21 27.39
C ARG A 37 -37.31 -36.84 27.14
N GLY A 38 -37.49 -36.61 25.83
CA GLY A 38 -38.63 -35.90 25.24
C GLY A 38 -38.28 -34.48 24.82
N GLY A 39 -38.57 -33.99 23.63
CA GLY A 39 -39.31 -34.55 22.51
C GLY A 39 -39.28 -33.49 21.41
N VAL A 40 -39.05 -33.92 20.18
CA VAL A 40 -39.33 -33.14 18.98
C VAL A 40 -40.85 -32.95 18.87
N PRO A 41 -41.32 -31.81 18.35
CA PRO A 41 -42.38 -31.95 17.37
C PRO A 41 -42.11 -31.13 16.11
N ARG A 42 -41.93 -31.87 15.00
CA ARG A 42 -42.46 -31.47 13.71
C ARG A 42 -43.97 -31.65 13.75
N ARG A 43 -44.74 -30.67 13.28
CA ARG A 43 -45.95 -30.95 12.50
C ARG A 43 -46.35 -29.76 11.64
N ALA A 44 -46.45 -30.06 10.35
CA ALA A 44 -47.22 -29.34 9.37
C ALA A 44 -48.72 -29.47 9.64
N ALA A 45 -49.53 -28.49 9.22
CA ALA A 45 -50.71 -28.72 8.36
C ALA A 45 -51.47 -27.42 8.05
N ARG A 46 -51.69 -27.23 6.73
CA ARG A 46 -52.96 -26.86 6.07
C ARG A 46 -53.60 -25.49 6.39
N GLY A 47 -53.61 -24.64 5.35
CA GLY A 47 -54.77 -24.55 4.45
C GLY A 47 -55.91 -23.57 4.79
N ALA A 48 -56.11 -22.65 3.83
CA ALA A 48 -57.35 -21.99 3.42
C ALA A 48 -57.77 -20.65 4.06
N GLY A 49 -57.89 -19.65 3.16
CA GLY A 49 -59.01 -18.71 3.13
C GLY A 49 -58.72 -17.28 3.59
N GLY A 50 -58.89 -16.30 2.68
CA GLY A 50 -59.16 -14.92 3.13
C GLY A 50 -58.71 -13.78 2.23
N ARG A 51 -59.52 -13.49 1.19
CA ARG A 51 -59.90 -12.15 0.70
C ARG A 51 -58.77 -11.14 0.39
N GLY A 52 -58.56 -10.93 -0.91
CA GLY A 52 -57.80 -9.81 -1.44
C GLY A 52 -58.47 -8.45 -1.18
N VAL A 53 -57.65 -7.48 -0.80
CA VAL A 53 -57.94 -6.05 -0.88
C VAL A 53 -56.90 -5.44 -1.82
N ALA A 54 -57.34 -5.04 -3.00
CA ALA A 54 -56.52 -4.39 -4.00
C ALA A 54 -56.30 -2.90 -3.62
N VAL A 55 -55.10 -2.55 -3.17
CA VAL A 55 -54.69 -1.15 -3.03
C VAL A 55 -54.14 -0.67 -4.38
N ARG A 56 -54.95 0.08 -5.12
CA ARG A 56 -54.54 0.83 -6.32
C ARG A 56 -53.48 1.87 -5.95
N ARG A 57 -52.22 1.64 -6.30
CA ARG A 57 -51.20 2.71 -6.35
C ARG A 57 -51.44 3.57 -7.59
N ARG A 58 -51.82 4.84 -7.37
CA ARG A 58 -51.92 5.87 -8.41
C ARG A 58 -50.53 6.10 -9.03
N ARG A 59 -50.42 5.95 -10.36
CA ARG A 59 -49.26 6.41 -11.14
C ARG A 59 -49.28 7.94 -11.20
N ALA A 60 -48.23 8.59 -10.71
CA ALA A 60 -47.98 10.01 -10.94
C ALA A 60 -47.58 10.23 -12.41
N ARG A 61 -48.13 11.28 -13.04
CA ARG A 61 -47.77 11.73 -14.39
C ARG A 61 -46.43 12.49 -14.33
N PRO A 62 -45.53 12.36 -15.31
CA PRO A 62 -44.32 13.18 -15.35
C PRO A 62 -44.62 14.59 -15.87
N HIS A 63 -44.01 15.60 -15.23
CA HIS A 63 -43.97 16.99 -15.70
C HIS A 63 -43.06 17.13 -16.93
N PRO A 64 -43.37 18.04 -17.88
CA PRO A 64 -42.53 18.27 -19.05
C PRO A 64 -41.28 19.10 -18.70
N ALA A 65 -40.14 18.71 -19.27
CA ALA A 65 -38.86 19.41 -19.14
C ALA A 65 -38.86 20.75 -19.90
N PRO A 66 -38.17 21.80 -19.39
CA PRO A 66 -38.01 23.06 -20.12
C PRO A 66 -36.94 22.96 -21.22
N ARG A 67 -37.21 23.57 -22.37
CA ARG A 67 -36.31 23.64 -23.54
C ARG A 67 -35.07 24.50 -23.25
N PRO A 68 -33.88 24.19 -23.81
CA PRO A 68 -32.71 25.05 -23.69
C PRO A 68 -32.84 26.29 -24.59
N ARG A 69 -32.55 27.47 -24.03
CA ARG A 69 -32.39 28.72 -24.78
C ARG A 69 -31.01 28.75 -25.44
N GLN A 70 -30.99 29.00 -26.75
CA GLN A 70 -29.78 29.32 -27.50
C GLN A 70 -29.12 30.58 -26.92
N ARG A 71 -27.82 30.49 -26.62
CA ARG A 71 -26.96 31.66 -26.39
C ARG A 71 -25.90 31.70 -27.48
N SER A 72 -25.88 32.81 -28.20
CA SER A 72 -24.82 33.19 -29.16
C SER A 72 -23.47 33.36 -28.44
N PRO A 73 -22.34 33.14 -29.12
CA PRO A 73 -21.02 33.21 -28.51
C PRO A 73 -20.57 34.66 -28.31
N PRO A 74 -19.90 35.02 -27.19
CA PRO A 74 -19.18 36.28 -27.11
C PRO A 74 -17.82 36.17 -27.81
N GLY A 75 -17.40 37.30 -28.39
CA GLY A 75 -16.32 37.44 -29.35
C GLY A 75 -14.91 37.29 -28.80
N GLY A 76 -14.00 36.98 -29.72
CA GLY A 76 -12.73 37.69 -29.92
C GLY A 76 -11.68 37.59 -28.81
N TRP A 77 -10.73 36.68 -28.99
CA TRP A 77 -9.42 36.75 -28.35
C TRP A 77 -8.53 37.76 -29.09
N PRO A 78 -7.89 38.73 -28.42
CA PRO A 78 -6.86 39.55 -29.06
C PRO A 78 -5.61 38.70 -29.33
N ARG A 79 -5.13 38.72 -30.57
CA ARG A 79 -3.80 38.23 -30.94
C ARG A 79 -2.80 39.35 -30.71
N ASP A 80 -1.93 39.21 -29.72
CA ASP A 80 -0.71 40.00 -29.62
C ASP A 80 0.51 39.09 -29.78
N HIS A 81 1.18 39.25 -30.92
CA HIS A 81 2.54 38.80 -31.17
C HIS A 81 3.42 40.04 -31.24
N PRO A 82 4.57 40.06 -30.55
CA PRO A 82 5.72 40.79 -31.03
C PRO A 82 6.63 39.83 -31.81
N ARG A 83 6.83 40.13 -33.10
CA ARG A 83 7.97 39.64 -33.87
C ARG A 83 9.21 40.39 -33.40
N HIS A 84 10.31 39.68 -33.17
CA HIS A 84 11.64 40.25 -33.30
C HIS A 84 12.55 39.33 -34.10
N ASP A 85 13.23 40.00 -35.02
CA ASP A 85 14.08 39.53 -36.10
C ASP A 85 15.39 38.85 -35.64
N GLN A 86 15.80 37.89 -36.45
CA GLN A 86 17.15 37.66 -36.99
C GLN A 86 18.39 38.00 -36.12
N GLN A 87 19.26 37.00 -35.92
CA GLN A 87 20.54 36.87 -36.65
C GLN A 87 21.36 35.66 -36.16
N ARG A 88 21.77 34.80 -37.11
CA ARG A 88 22.96 33.94 -37.04
C ARG A 88 24.10 34.69 -37.73
N PRO A 89 25.38 34.50 -37.36
CA PRO A 89 26.21 33.52 -38.10
C PRO A 89 27.32 32.85 -37.27
N GLY A 90 27.92 31.78 -37.80
CA GLY A 90 29.20 31.27 -37.30
C GLY A 90 29.43 29.79 -37.55
N ALA A 91 29.95 29.45 -38.73
CA ALA A 91 30.44 28.11 -39.08
C ALA A 91 31.90 27.93 -38.63
N HIS A 92 32.24 26.78 -38.04
CA HIS A 92 33.62 26.31 -37.93
C HIS A 92 33.70 24.76 -37.91
N PRO A 93 34.86 24.17 -38.25
CA PRO A 93 34.94 23.13 -39.26
C PRO A 93 34.96 21.69 -38.71
N ARG A 94 34.64 20.78 -39.62
CA ARG A 94 34.65 19.31 -39.49
C ARG A 94 36.00 18.78 -38.98
N GLN A 95 35.99 18.06 -37.87
CA GLN A 95 37.08 17.18 -37.46
C GLN A 95 36.74 15.71 -37.81
N ARG A 96 37.73 15.00 -38.33
CA ARG A 96 37.68 13.59 -38.76
C ARG A 96 37.61 12.64 -37.53
N PRO A 97 37.04 11.44 -37.67
CA PRO A 97 36.91 10.51 -36.55
C PRO A 97 38.26 9.87 -36.21
N ARG A 98 38.55 9.73 -34.90
CA ARG A 98 39.59 8.85 -34.39
C ARG A 98 38.96 7.52 -34.01
N GLU A 99 39.48 6.46 -34.62
CA GLU A 99 39.20 5.07 -34.29
C GLU A 99 39.77 4.70 -32.91
N GLY A 100 39.13 3.71 -32.26
CA GLY A 100 39.81 2.85 -31.30
C GLY A 100 39.49 3.10 -29.83
N HIS A 101 38.26 2.82 -29.40
CA HIS A 101 38.04 2.30 -28.04
C HIS A 101 37.05 1.14 -28.09
N ASN A 102 37.61 -0.05 -27.87
CA ASN A 102 36.90 -1.30 -27.70
C ASN A 102 36.17 -1.24 -26.35
N GLN A 103 34.98 -0.62 -26.32
CA GLN A 103 34.04 -0.83 -25.22
C GLN A 103 33.28 -2.11 -25.55
N ALA A 104 33.57 -3.15 -24.77
CA ALA A 104 32.66 -4.27 -24.65
C ALA A 104 31.31 -3.68 -24.23
N LEU A 105 30.37 -3.64 -25.17
CA LEU A 105 28.96 -3.41 -24.90
C LEU A 105 28.57 -4.52 -23.92
N ALA A 106 28.43 -4.15 -22.64
CA ALA A 106 27.64 -4.94 -21.72
C ALA A 106 26.31 -5.13 -22.45
N ALA A 107 25.98 -6.37 -22.78
CA ALA A 107 24.65 -6.68 -23.27
C ALA A 107 23.69 -6.15 -22.19
N GLU A 108 22.95 -5.09 -22.51
CA GLU A 108 21.81 -4.70 -21.70
C GLU A 108 20.91 -5.95 -21.69
N GLU A 109 20.90 -6.67 -20.57
CA GLU A 109 19.92 -7.72 -20.36
C GLU A 109 18.56 -7.04 -20.46
N GLU A 110 17.87 -7.27 -21.58
CA GLU A 110 16.47 -6.89 -21.74
C GLU A 110 15.73 -7.29 -20.46
N PRO A 111 15.03 -6.35 -19.79
CA PRO A 111 14.42 -6.62 -18.50
C PRO A 111 13.50 -7.83 -18.65
N SER A 112 13.84 -8.92 -17.96
CA SER A 112 13.13 -10.19 -18.10
C SER A 112 11.65 -9.98 -17.79
N VAL A 113 10.78 -10.25 -18.76
CA VAL A 113 9.33 -10.16 -18.58
C VAL A 113 8.90 -11.08 -17.45
N ILE A 114 8.18 -10.54 -16.46
CA ILE A 114 7.69 -11.31 -15.31
C ILE A 114 6.57 -12.23 -15.77
N ASN A 115 6.80 -13.54 -15.70
CA ASN A 115 5.77 -14.55 -15.94
C ASN A 115 4.91 -14.77 -14.70
N ALA A 116 4.01 -13.83 -14.43
CA ALA A 116 3.09 -13.93 -13.29
C ALA A 116 2.12 -15.11 -13.42
N ALA A 117 1.78 -15.53 -14.65
CA ALA A 117 0.99 -16.73 -14.89
C ALA A 117 1.63 -17.99 -14.30
N GLU A 118 2.92 -18.19 -14.57
CA GLU A 118 3.72 -19.29 -14.04
C GLU A 118 3.90 -19.17 -12.51
N ILE A 119 4.25 -17.98 -12.02
CA ILE A 119 4.49 -17.73 -10.59
C ILE A 119 3.26 -18.11 -9.77
N ILE A 120 2.08 -17.64 -10.18
CA ILE A 120 0.85 -17.89 -9.46
C ILE A 120 0.46 -19.37 -9.54
N SER A 121 0.61 -19.99 -10.72
CA SER A 121 0.30 -21.40 -10.95
C SER A 121 1.20 -22.36 -10.16
N GLN A 122 2.46 -21.97 -9.90
CA GLN A 122 3.41 -22.73 -9.09
C GLN A 122 3.25 -22.51 -7.59
N GLY A 123 2.41 -21.55 -7.17
CA GLY A 123 2.19 -21.26 -5.75
C GLY A 123 3.39 -20.56 -5.09
N HIS A 124 4.05 -19.65 -5.80
CA HIS A 124 5.08 -18.79 -5.18
C HIS A 124 4.44 -17.66 -4.37
N GLY A 125 5.17 -17.14 -3.39
CA GLY A 125 4.67 -16.02 -2.57
C GLY A 125 4.51 -14.74 -3.38
N ILE A 126 3.58 -13.87 -2.96
CA ILE A 126 3.43 -12.53 -3.52
C ILE A 126 3.58 -11.53 -2.40
N LEU A 127 4.55 -10.63 -2.51
CA LEU A 127 4.70 -9.47 -1.65
C LEU A 127 4.24 -8.24 -2.42
N PHE A 128 3.28 -7.50 -1.86
CA PHE A 128 2.88 -6.20 -2.38
C PHE A 128 3.05 -5.13 -1.30
N VAL A 129 4.07 -4.28 -1.48
CA VAL A 129 4.34 -3.13 -0.61
C VAL A 129 3.82 -1.85 -1.24
N THR A 130 3.02 -1.09 -0.49
CA THR A 130 2.77 0.33 -0.79
C THR A 130 3.55 1.23 0.15
N LEU A 131 4.34 2.16 -0.41
CA LEU A 131 5.01 3.24 0.33
C LEU A 131 4.03 4.42 0.37
N ASP A 132 3.26 4.52 1.44
CA ASP A 132 2.09 5.41 1.48
C ASP A 132 2.51 6.87 1.28
N SER A 133 1.86 7.54 0.32
CA SER A 133 2.09 8.95 -0.02
C SER A 133 3.49 9.29 -0.57
N LEU A 134 4.35 8.30 -0.89
CA LEU A 134 5.71 8.58 -1.37
C LEU A 134 5.72 9.15 -2.81
N ARG A 135 6.29 10.35 -2.96
CA ARG A 135 6.47 10.97 -4.27
C ARG A 135 7.58 10.29 -5.08
N TYR A 136 7.42 10.25 -6.40
CA TYR A 136 8.46 9.71 -7.30
C TYR A 136 9.79 10.46 -7.21
N ASP A 137 9.76 11.79 -7.21
CA ASP A 137 10.97 12.62 -7.18
C ASP A 137 11.76 12.43 -5.88
N VAL A 138 11.08 12.33 -4.74
CA VAL A 138 11.69 12.01 -3.44
C VAL A 138 12.33 10.62 -3.43
N ALA A 139 11.64 9.62 -3.98
CA ALA A 139 12.17 8.26 -4.05
C ALA A 139 13.41 8.14 -4.95
N GLN A 140 13.37 8.81 -6.10
CA GLN A 140 14.49 8.84 -7.04
C GLN A 140 15.71 9.57 -6.45
N ASP A 141 15.49 10.73 -5.83
CA ASP A 141 16.55 11.50 -5.18
C ASP A 141 17.18 10.74 -4.00
N ALA A 142 16.40 9.98 -3.22
CA ALA A 142 16.92 9.15 -2.14
C ALA A 142 17.88 8.06 -2.65
N VAL A 143 17.54 7.42 -3.77
CA VAL A 143 18.40 6.42 -4.43
C VAL A 143 19.66 7.07 -4.98
N ASP A 144 19.52 8.17 -5.72
CA ASP A 144 20.67 8.85 -6.35
C ASP A 144 21.63 9.44 -5.30
N ALA A 145 21.11 9.83 -4.13
CA ALA A 145 21.90 10.28 -2.99
C ALA A 145 22.48 9.13 -2.13
N GLY A 146 22.20 7.86 -2.45
CA GLY A 146 22.69 6.70 -1.70
C GLY A 146 22.08 6.54 -0.31
N LEU A 147 20.91 7.15 -0.06
CA LEU A 147 20.22 7.10 1.24
C LEU A 147 19.38 5.84 1.42
N THR A 148 19.09 5.12 0.33
CA THR A 148 18.31 3.88 0.34
C THR A 148 19.10 2.70 -0.24
N PRO A 149 20.25 2.32 0.35
CA PRO A 149 21.12 1.29 -0.18
C PRO A 149 20.47 -0.10 -0.19
N GLN A 150 19.59 -0.42 0.76
CA GLN A 150 18.92 -1.72 0.81
C GLN A 150 17.94 -1.86 -0.36
N LEU A 151 17.10 -0.85 -0.59
CA LEU A 151 16.19 -0.82 -1.72
C LEU A 151 16.97 -0.85 -3.04
N ALA A 152 18.01 -0.02 -3.19
CA ALA A 152 18.81 0.00 -4.41
C ALA A 152 19.45 -1.36 -4.74
N ALA A 153 19.80 -2.17 -3.74
CA ALA A 153 20.35 -3.51 -3.96
C ALA A 153 19.31 -4.52 -4.51
N HIS A 154 18.02 -4.28 -4.31
CA HIS A 154 16.94 -5.17 -4.74
C HIS A 154 16.15 -4.66 -5.96
N LEU A 155 16.12 -3.35 -6.18
CA LEU A 155 15.41 -2.75 -7.30
C LEU A 155 16.02 -3.20 -8.64
N PRO A 156 15.21 -3.51 -9.67
CA PRO A 156 15.71 -3.74 -11.02
C PRO A 156 16.55 -2.56 -11.51
N GLY A 157 17.81 -2.81 -11.88
CA GLY A 157 18.76 -1.77 -12.29
C GLY A 157 19.10 -0.75 -11.18
N GLY A 158 18.76 -1.05 -9.93
CA GLY A 158 18.96 -0.17 -8.77
C GLY A 158 18.15 1.12 -8.82
N ARG A 159 17.03 1.16 -9.55
CA ARG A 159 16.26 2.39 -9.81
C ARG A 159 14.75 2.19 -9.70
N TRP A 160 14.04 3.28 -9.46
CA TRP A 160 12.58 3.33 -9.53
C TRP A 160 12.08 3.63 -10.94
N GLU A 161 11.02 2.96 -11.36
CA GLU A 161 10.29 3.34 -12.56
C GLU A 161 9.25 4.41 -12.24
N ARG A 162 9.25 5.53 -12.98
CA ARG A 162 8.22 6.56 -12.84
C ARG A 162 6.91 6.05 -13.39
N ARG A 163 5.87 6.02 -12.56
CA ARG A 163 4.51 5.67 -12.98
C ARG A 163 3.46 6.66 -12.49
N HIS A 164 2.28 6.61 -13.10
CA HIS A 164 1.09 7.34 -12.67
C HIS A 164 0.17 6.42 -11.89
N THR A 165 -0.18 6.79 -10.66
CA THR A 165 -1.18 6.06 -9.88
C THR A 165 -2.59 6.23 -10.44
N PRO A 166 -3.46 5.20 -10.40
CA PRO A 166 -4.86 5.30 -10.79
C PRO A 166 -5.74 6.09 -9.80
N GLY A 167 -5.25 6.41 -8.59
CA GLY A 167 -6.00 7.16 -7.58
C GLY A 167 -5.10 8.11 -6.80
N THR A 168 -5.58 9.31 -6.48
CA THR A 168 -4.77 10.39 -5.89
C THR A 168 -4.83 10.45 -4.37
N PHE A 169 -5.43 9.45 -3.71
CA PHE A 169 -5.38 9.25 -2.26
C PHE A 169 -5.55 7.76 -1.93
N THR A 170 -5.30 7.38 -0.68
CA THR A 170 -5.18 5.99 -0.23
C THR A 170 -6.31 5.07 -0.72
N LEU A 171 -7.58 5.40 -0.44
CA LEU A 171 -8.70 4.50 -0.75
C LEU A 171 -8.84 4.17 -2.26
N PRO A 172 -9.00 5.14 -3.19
CA PRO A 172 -9.17 4.82 -4.60
C PRO A 172 -7.94 4.15 -5.22
N ALA A 173 -6.73 4.52 -4.78
CA ALA A 173 -5.51 3.87 -5.26
C ALA A 173 -5.50 2.38 -4.90
N HIS A 174 -5.74 2.05 -3.63
CA HIS A 174 -5.75 0.67 -3.16
C HIS A 174 -6.92 -0.15 -3.72
N MET A 175 -8.12 0.45 -3.87
CA MET A 175 -9.23 -0.22 -4.57
C MET A 175 -8.85 -0.61 -6.00
N ALA A 176 -8.19 0.30 -6.74
CA ALA A 176 -7.71 0.00 -8.09
C ALA A 176 -6.62 -1.09 -8.09
N PHE A 177 -5.66 -1.02 -7.16
CA PHE A 177 -4.60 -2.01 -7.01
C PHE A 177 -5.16 -3.41 -6.75
N PHE A 178 -6.08 -3.54 -5.79
CA PHE A 178 -6.71 -4.82 -5.46
C PHE A 178 -7.71 -5.28 -6.53
N SER A 179 -8.11 -4.43 -7.47
CA SER A 179 -8.81 -4.81 -8.70
C SER A 179 -7.88 -5.13 -9.88
N GLY A 180 -6.56 -5.13 -9.69
CA GLY A 180 -5.58 -5.51 -10.73
C GLY A 180 -5.12 -4.36 -11.64
N PHE A 181 -5.28 -3.10 -11.20
CA PHE A 181 -4.83 -1.91 -11.92
C PHE A 181 -3.66 -1.26 -11.17
N LEU A 182 -2.44 -1.75 -11.41
CA LEU A 182 -1.21 -1.15 -10.87
C LEU A 182 -0.91 0.22 -11.52
N PRO A 183 0.01 1.02 -10.95
CA PRO A 183 0.46 2.27 -11.58
C PRO A 183 0.91 2.03 -13.02
N LYS A 184 0.68 3.02 -13.89
CA LYS A 184 0.94 2.94 -15.34
C LYS A 184 2.13 3.78 -15.76
N LEU A 185 2.79 3.40 -16.85
CA LEU A 185 3.81 4.27 -17.44
C LEU A 185 3.18 5.60 -17.90
N PRO A 186 3.90 6.72 -17.83
CA PRO A 186 3.46 8.03 -18.33
C PRO A 186 3.55 8.11 -19.87
N GLN A 187 3.17 7.06 -20.57
CA GLN A 187 3.26 6.94 -22.03
C GLN A 187 2.15 6.02 -22.59
N PRO A 188 1.86 6.05 -23.91
CA PRO A 188 0.77 5.26 -24.48
C PRO A 188 0.99 3.74 -24.42
N VAL A 189 2.23 3.30 -24.66
CA VAL A 189 2.59 1.87 -24.66
C VAL A 189 2.83 1.41 -23.24
N GLN A 190 2.06 0.42 -22.81
CA GLN A 190 2.11 -0.15 -21.47
C GLN A 190 2.71 -1.56 -21.52
N PRO A 191 3.47 -1.98 -20.49
CA PRO A 191 3.89 -3.36 -20.36
C PRO A 191 2.66 -4.26 -20.14
N THR A 192 2.86 -5.57 -20.32
CA THR A 192 1.83 -6.55 -20.01
C THR A 192 1.55 -6.54 -18.49
N ARG A 193 0.31 -6.86 -18.12
CA ARG A 193 -0.09 -6.86 -16.70
C ARG A 193 0.43 -8.12 -16.05
N LEU A 194 0.75 -8.06 -14.76
CA LEU A 194 1.00 -9.26 -13.95
C LEU A 194 -0.26 -10.14 -13.91
N TRP A 195 -1.42 -9.51 -13.80
CA TRP A 195 -2.69 -10.21 -13.70
C TRP A 195 -3.84 -9.37 -14.23
N GLU A 196 -4.92 -10.06 -14.55
CA GLU A 196 -6.16 -9.44 -15.00
C GLU A 196 -7.38 -10.28 -14.60
N CYS A 197 -8.45 -9.63 -14.15
CA CYS A 197 -9.75 -10.26 -14.05
C CYS A 197 -10.33 -10.45 -15.46
N ARG A 198 -10.96 -11.61 -15.73
CA ARG A 198 -11.44 -12.00 -17.06
C ARG A 198 -12.12 -10.83 -17.79
N PRO A 199 -11.50 -10.31 -18.87
CA PRO A 199 -12.11 -9.22 -19.62
C PRO A 199 -13.22 -9.77 -20.53
N PRO A 200 -14.02 -8.89 -21.16
CA PRO A 200 -14.91 -9.29 -22.23
C PRO A 200 -14.19 -10.11 -23.31
N ALA A 201 -14.91 -11.06 -23.94
CA ALA A 201 -14.34 -12.11 -24.80
C ALA A 201 -13.50 -11.63 -26.02
N PHE A 202 -13.60 -10.35 -26.40
CA PHE A 202 -12.87 -9.78 -27.52
C PHE A 202 -11.43 -9.35 -27.17
N LYS A 203 -11.04 -9.37 -25.90
CA LYS A 203 -9.69 -9.00 -25.47
C LYS A 203 -8.80 -10.23 -25.32
N THR A 204 -7.72 -10.27 -26.12
CA THR A 204 -6.64 -11.24 -25.93
C THR A 204 -5.79 -10.85 -24.73
N VAL A 205 -5.49 -11.83 -23.86
CA VAL A 205 -4.63 -11.66 -22.69
C VAL A 205 -3.29 -12.38 -22.98
N PRO A 206 -2.14 -11.71 -22.79
CA PRO A 206 -0.82 -12.33 -22.95
C PRO A 206 -0.63 -13.55 -22.03
N ALA A 207 0.20 -14.51 -22.45
CA ALA A 207 0.36 -15.79 -21.75
C ALA A 207 1.04 -15.64 -20.38
N GLU A 208 1.85 -14.59 -20.20
CA GLU A 208 2.54 -14.26 -18.96
C GLU A 208 1.64 -13.57 -17.91
N THR A 209 0.46 -13.09 -18.31
CA THR A 209 -0.52 -12.45 -17.44
C THR A 209 -1.42 -13.51 -16.80
N PHE A 210 -1.49 -13.58 -15.47
CA PHE A 210 -2.41 -14.50 -14.82
C PHE A 210 -3.87 -14.02 -14.94
N LEU A 211 -4.76 -14.88 -15.44
CA LEU A 211 -6.17 -14.57 -15.64
C LEU A 211 -7.02 -15.09 -14.49
N PHE A 212 -7.68 -14.19 -13.76
CA PHE A 212 -8.62 -14.55 -12.70
C PHE A 212 -10.07 -14.56 -13.21
N ASP A 213 -10.83 -15.60 -12.87
CA ASP A 213 -12.29 -15.62 -13.03
C ASP A 213 -12.98 -15.13 -11.75
N ALA A 214 -12.66 -13.90 -11.37
CA ALA A 214 -13.04 -13.29 -10.10
C ALA A 214 -13.23 -11.77 -10.25
N PRO A 215 -14.00 -11.12 -9.35
CA PRO A 215 -14.25 -9.67 -9.44
C PRO A 215 -13.04 -8.80 -9.09
N ASN A 216 -12.02 -9.36 -8.44
CA ASN A 216 -10.79 -8.65 -8.04
C ASN A 216 -9.64 -9.64 -7.77
N LEU A 217 -8.44 -9.11 -7.56
CA LEU A 217 -7.21 -9.87 -7.32
C LEU A 217 -7.34 -10.79 -6.09
N LEU A 218 -7.81 -10.27 -4.97
CA LEU A 218 -7.83 -10.99 -3.69
C LEU A 218 -8.80 -12.18 -3.73
N ALA A 219 -9.99 -11.99 -4.29
CA ALA A 219 -10.95 -13.05 -4.53
C ALA A 219 -10.40 -14.10 -5.51
N GLY A 220 -9.67 -13.68 -6.55
CA GLY A 220 -9.02 -14.56 -7.50
C GLY A 220 -7.93 -15.41 -6.85
N LEU A 221 -7.00 -14.78 -6.14
CA LEU A 221 -5.92 -15.47 -5.41
C LEU A 221 -6.47 -16.52 -4.43
N LYS A 222 -7.55 -16.21 -3.73
CA LYS A 222 -8.23 -17.15 -2.83
C LYS A 222 -8.76 -18.40 -3.54
N GLN A 223 -9.30 -18.26 -4.75
CA GLN A 223 -9.72 -19.41 -5.58
C GLN A 223 -8.54 -20.31 -5.98
N HIS A 224 -7.33 -19.74 -6.01
CA HIS A 224 -6.07 -20.44 -6.30
C HIS A 224 -5.29 -20.84 -5.03
N GLY A 225 -5.94 -20.86 -3.87
CA GLY A 225 -5.38 -21.40 -2.64
C GLY A 225 -4.46 -20.45 -1.87
N TYR A 226 -4.38 -19.18 -2.27
CA TYR A 226 -3.60 -18.18 -1.54
C TYR A 226 -4.32 -17.72 -0.27
N GLY A 227 -3.56 -17.51 0.80
CA GLY A 227 -4.01 -16.73 1.94
C GLY A 227 -3.68 -15.25 1.74
N THR A 228 -4.67 -14.37 1.90
CA THR A 228 -4.48 -12.92 1.72
C THR A 228 -4.30 -12.20 3.06
N LEU A 229 -3.13 -11.62 3.27
CA LEU A 229 -2.67 -11.04 4.54
C LEU A 229 -2.38 -9.56 4.37
N CYS A 230 -2.88 -8.72 5.28
CA CYS A 230 -2.68 -7.28 5.26
C CYS A 230 -1.99 -6.79 6.55
N VAL A 231 -0.91 -6.04 6.41
CA VAL A 231 -0.34 -5.20 7.46
C VAL A 231 -0.59 -3.74 7.08
N GLY A 232 -1.58 -3.12 7.72
CA GLY A 232 -2.02 -1.76 7.42
C GLY A 232 -1.26 -0.69 8.21
N GLY A 233 -0.92 0.44 7.59
CA GLY A 233 -0.14 1.51 8.22
C GLY A 233 -0.90 2.81 8.45
N VAL A 234 -2.06 3.01 7.82
CA VAL A 234 -2.85 4.25 7.95
C VAL A 234 -4.29 3.96 8.39
N THR A 235 -5.03 5.02 8.71
CA THR A 235 -6.40 4.93 9.26
C THR A 235 -7.41 4.24 8.33
N TYR A 236 -7.13 4.16 7.02
CA TYR A 236 -7.92 3.36 6.08
C TYR A 236 -7.83 1.84 6.32
N PHE A 237 -6.92 1.40 7.19
CA PHE A 237 -6.75 0.01 7.59
C PHE A 237 -7.00 -0.22 9.09
N SER A 238 -7.41 0.79 9.86
CA SER A 238 -7.44 0.68 11.32
C SER A 238 -8.64 -0.06 11.89
N ARG A 239 -9.71 -0.25 11.12
CA ARG A 239 -11.02 -0.72 11.57
C ARG A 239 -11.66 0.14 12.68
N GLU A 240 -11.09 1.28 13.03
CA GLU A 240 -11.62 2.17 14.08
C GLU A 240 -12.87 2.93 13.61
N THR A 241 -13.11 2.96 12.29
CA THR A 241 -14.29 3.57 11.68
C THR A 241 -14.87 2.63 10.61
N PRO A 242 -16.16 2.76 10.23
CA PRO A 242 -16.71 2.00 9.11
C PRO A 242 -15.92 2.16 7.81
N LEU A 243 -15.38 3.35 7.55
CA LEU A 243 -14.52 3.61 6.40
C LEU A 243 -13.17 2.90 6.53
N GLY A 244 -12.58 2.89 7.73
CA GLY A 244 -11.33 2.21 8.04
C GLY A 244 -11.42 0.67 8.04
N SER A 245 -12.62 0.11 7.86
CA SER A 245 -12.83 -1.33 7.65
C SER A 245 -12.91 -1.72 6.18
N VAL A 246 -13.11 -0.77 5.25
CA VAL A 246 -13.36 -1.07 3.83
C VAL A 246 -12.21 -1.85 3.18
N LEU A 247 -10.96 -1.41 3.35
CA LEU A 247 -9.80 -2.12 2.80
C LEU A 247 -9.50 -3.42 3.57
N PRO A 248 -9.46 -3.43 4.93
CA PRO A 248 -9.27 -4.65 5.69
C PRO A 248 -10.27 -5.77 5.37
N ASP A 249 -11.55 -5.45 5.15
CA ASP A 249 -12.60 -6.43 4.84
C ASP A 249 -12.39 -7.16 3.51
N MET A 250 -11.44 -6.72 2.68
CA MET A 250 -11.09 -7.41 1.44
C MET A 250 -10.10 -8.58 1.63
N PHE A 251 -9.46 -8.68 2.80
CA PHE A 251 -8.43 -9.68 3.10
C PHE A 251 -8.97 -10.81 3.99
N ASP A 252 -8.35 -11.98 3.92
CA ASP A 252 -8.65 -13.09 4.86
C ASP A 252 -8.20 -12.75 6.28
N MET A 253 -7.13 -11.95 6.40
CA MET A 253 -6.59 -11.52 7.68
C MET A 253 -5.91 -10.16 7.55
N ASP A 254 -6.20 -9.28 8.49
CA ASP A 254 -5.55 -7.98 8.63
C ASP A 254 -4.90 -7.80 10.02
N ARG A 255 -3.90 -6.93 10.06
CA ARG A 255 -3.20 -6.48 11.26
C ARG A 255 -3.05 -4.98 11.21
N TRP A 256 -3.48 -4.35 12.29
CA TRP A 256 -3.26 -2.94 12.55
C TRP A 256 -3.08 -2.71 14.05
N ARG A 257 -2.18 -1.80 14.42
CA ARG A 257 -2.02 -1.26 15.76
C ARG A 257 -1.45 0.16 15.68
N PRO A 258 -1.63 1.03 16.69
CA PRO A 258 -1.16 2.42 16.65
C PRO A 258 0.34 2.56 16.31
N GLU A 259 1.17 1.60 16.72
CA GLU A 259 2.61 1.57 16.46
C GLU A 259 2.95 1.36 14.98
N PHE A 260 1.98 1.00 14.12
CA PHE A 260 2.14 0.90 12.68
C PHE A 260 1.96 2.23 11.96
N CYS A 261 1.48 3.28 12.64
CA CYS A 261 1.12 4.54 12.01
C CYS A 261 2.28 5.53 11.94
N SER A 262 2.20 6.46 10.97
CA SER A 262 3.23 7.47 10.69
C SER A 262 3.67 8.34 11.89
N PRO A 263 2.82 8.66 12.89
CA PRO A 263 3.30 9.39 14.07
C PRO A 263 4.32 8.61 14.91
N HIS A 264 4.41 7.28 14.75
CA HIS A 264 5.37 6.45 15.45
C HIS A 264 6.68 6.36 14.64
N SER A 265 7.79 6.77 15.25
CA SER A 265 9.13 6.75 14.61
C SER A 265 9.55 5.37 14.14
N ASP A 266 9.18 4.33 14.89
CA ASP A 266 9.59 2.96 14.59
C ASP A 266 8.52 2.20 13.76
N SER A 267 7.62 2.90 13.08
CA SER A 267 6.45 2.29 12.41
C SER A 267 6.82 1.20 11.41
N THR A 268 7.72 1.48 10.46
CA THR A 268 8.16 0.47 9.48
C THR A 268 8.78 -0.76 10.15
N ARG A 269 9.58 -0.57 11.22
CA ARG A 269 10.12 -1.71 11.98
C ARG A 269 9.00 -2.60 12.50
N HIS A 270 7.99 -2.03 13.16
CA HIS A 270 6.88 -2.78 13.71
C HIS A 270 6.06 -3.50 12.63
N GLN A 271 5.84 -2.84 11.49
CA GLN A 271 5.14 -3.42 10.35
C GLN A 271 5.92 -4.60 9.74
N VAL A 272 7.23 -4.47 9.58
CA VAL A 272 8.11 -5.53 9.05
C VAL A 272 8.21 -6.71 10.03
N ASP A 273 8.32 -6.45 11.33
CA ASP A 273 8.33 -7.51 12.35
C ASP A 273 7.03 -8.35 12.30
N GLU A 274 5.88 -7.69 12.13
CA GLU A 274 4.59 -8.38 11.93
C GLU A 274 4.55 -9.14 10.61
N ALA A 275 4.94 -8.50 9.50
CA ALA A 275 4.93 -9.08 8.16
C ALA A 275 5.76 -10.37 8.08
N LEU A 276 6.96 -10.38 8.67
CA LEU A 276 7.82 -11.57 8.75
C LEU A 276 7.21 -12.67 9.65
N THR A 277 6.56 -12.28 10.76
CA THR A 277 5.84 -13.22 11.63
C THR A 277 4.69 -13.90 10.88
N LEU A 278 3.91 -13.13 10.12
CA LEU A 278 2.81 -13.65 9.31
C LEU A 278 3.32 -14.57 8.19
N ALA A 279 4.38 -14.17 7.49
CA ALA A 279 4.99 -15.00 6.44
C ALA A 279 5.48 -16.34 6.98
N GLY A 280 6.16 -16.35 8.12
CA GLY A 280 6.67 -17.57 8.75
C GLY A 280 5.58 -18.51 9.32
N ALA A 281 4.36 -18.00 9.53
CA ALA A 281 3.22 -18.82 9.96
C ALA A 281 2.52 -19.54 8.78
N TYR A 282 2.70 -19.05 7.56
CA TYR A 282 1.99 -19.54 6.36
C TYR A 282 2.73 -20.68 5.65
N ASN A 283 2.90 -21.82 6.34
CA ASN A 283 3.70 -22.95 5.83
C ASN A 283 2.93 -23.92 4.91
N LYS A 284 1.64 -23.69 4.63
CA LYS A 284 0.78 -24.64 3.88
C LYS A 284 0.02 -24.03 2.71
N GLN A 285 0.06 -22.71 2.54
CA GLN A 285 -0.63 -21.99 1.48
C GLN A 285 0.30 -20.89 0.97
N PRO A 286 0.36 -20.64 -0.34
CA PRO A 286 1.13 -19.53 -0.86
C PRO A 286 0.56 -18.20 -0.31
N PRO A 287 1.39 -17.36 0.33
CA PRO A 287 0.89 -16.11 0.90
C PRO A 287 0.83 -15.01 -0.15
N PHE A 288 -0.26 -14.25 -0.16
CA PHE A 288 -0.27 -12.87 -0.64
C PHE A 288 -0.13 -11.96 0.57
N LEU A 289 1.04 -11.36 0.74
CA LEU A 289 1.37 -10.47 1.84
C LEU A 289 1.37 -9.02 1.35
N PHE A 290 0.42 -8.24 1.84
CA PHE A 290 0.32 -6.82 1.58
C PHE A 290 0.84 -6.01 2.79
N VAL A 291 1.69 -5.02 2.54
CA VAL A 291 2.23 -4.10 3.56
C VAL A 291 2.07 -2.66 3.09
N ASN A 292 1.25 -1.88 3.79
CA ASN A 292 1.11 -0.44 3.56
C ASN A 292 2.05 0.31 4.51
N VAL A 293 3.26 0.62 4.07
CA VAL A 293 4.29 1.29 4.86
C VAL A 293 3.88 2.74 5.12
N SER A 294 3.74 3.10 6.39
CA SER A 294 3.21 4.40 6.80
C SER A 294 4.27 5.49 6.95
N ALA A 295 5.55 5.15 7.10
CA ALA A 295 6.58 6.12 7.48
C ALA A 295 6.66 7.33 6.53
N THR A 296 6.37 7.15 5.24
CA THR A 296 6.38 8.21 4.22
C THR A 296 5.08 9.02 4.15
N HIS A 297 4.03 8.61 4.86
CA HIS A 297 2.77 9.35 5.00
C HIS A 297 2.86 10.34 6.16
N VAL A 298 2.16 11.46 6.06
CA VAL A 298 2.14 12.50 7.11
C VAL A 298 1.59 11.98 8.46
N PRO A 299 2.08 12.45 9.61
CA PRO A 299 3.24 13.30 9.80
C PRO A 299 4.55 12.50 9.72
N HIS A 300 5.55 13.07 9.06
CA HIS A 300 6.92 12.57 8.95
C HIS A 300 7.99 13.65 9.20
N GLY A 301 7.59 14.90 9.47
CA GLY A 301 8.48 15.99 9.87
C GLY A 301 9.38 15.63 11.07
N HIS A 302 8.91 14.74 11.94
CA HIS A 302 9.62 14.27 13.13
C HIS A 302 10.95 13.56 12.81
N TYR A 303 11.11 12.96 11.62
CA TYR A 303 12.39 12.40 11.17
C TYR A 303 13.48 13.47 10.97
N LEU A 304 13.11 14.75 10.90
CA LEU A 304 14.02 15.89 10.89
C LEU A 304 13.90 16.77 12.15
N GLY A 305 13.18 16.32 13.18
CA GLY A 305 12.89 17.13 14.37
C GLY A 305 11.97 18.34 14.09
N SER A 306 11.19 18.28 13.01
CA SER A 306 10.26 19.33 12.57
C SER A 306 8.81 18.93 12.84
N SER A 307 7.93 19.90 13.07
CA SER A 307 6.47 19.70 13.08
C SER A 307 5.83 19.85 11.70
N THR A 308 6.61 20.28 10.70
CA THR A 308 6.15 20.52 9.32
C THR A 308 6.70 19.44 8.40
N ASP A 309 5.79 18.86 7.62
CA ASP A 309 6.11 17.87 6.59
C ASP A 309 6.58 18.54 5.30
N THR A 310 7.67 18.03 4.73
CA THR A 310 8.28 18.51 3.48
C THR A 310 8.80 17.33 2.66
N ALA A 311 9.18 17.56 1.40
CA ALA A 311 9.88 16.56 0.60
C ALA A 311 11.17 16.06 1.30
N ALA A 312 11.87 16.93 2.04
CA ALA A 312 13.07 16.57 2.78
C ALA A 312 12.78 15.63 3.96
N SER A 313 11.70 15.86 4.72
CA SER A 313 11.32 14.96 5.81
C SER A 313 10.76 13.63 5.29
N GLN A 314 10.08 13.62 4.15
CA GLN A 314 9.65 12.39 3.48
C GLN A 314 10.85 11.55 3.04
N ARG A 315 11.89 12.20 2.50
CA ARG A 315 13.16 11.54 2.15
C ARG A 315 13.85 10.93 3.37
N ALA A 316 13.89 11.66 4.49
CA ALA A 316 14.44 11.15 5.75
C ALA A 316 13.65 9.94 6.27
N ALA A 317 12.32 9.98 6.17
CA ALA A 317 11.46 8.86 6.51
C ALA A 317 11.72 7.62 5.63
N LEU A 318 11.91 7.82 4.31
CA LEU A 318 12.26 6.75 3.39
C LEU A 318 13.63 6.14 3.70
N ALA A 319 14.62 6.97 4.03
CA ALA A 319 15.96 6.51 4.44
C ALA A 319 15.91 5.67 5.73
N TYR A 320 15.06 6.05 6.69
CA TYR A 320 14.76 5.22 7.86
C TYR A 320 14.10 3.88 7.46
N ALA A 321 13.07 3.94 6.61
CA ALA A 321 12.31 2.76 6.20
C ALA A 321 13.17 1.75 5.43
N ASP A 322 14.16 2.20 4.66
CA ASP A 322 15.07 1.39 3.83
C ASP A 322 15.66 0.19 4.58
N THR A 323 16.19 0.41 5.78
CA THR A 323 16.80 -0.66 6.59
C THR A 323 15.80 -1.78 6.90
N HIS A 324 14.55 -1.41 7.19
CA HIS A 324 13.50 -2.38 7.53
C HIS A 324 12.94 -3.05 6.27
N LEU A 325 12.87 -2.34 5.15
CA LEU A 325 12.47 -2.90 3.86
C LEU A 325 13.49 -3.93 3.36
N GLY A 326 14.79 -3.68 3.51
CA GLY A 326 15.83 -4.68 3.27
C GLY A 326 15.63 -5.94 4.11
N ARG A 327 15.42 -5.76 5.43
CA ARG A 327 15.11 -6.89 6.34
C ARG A 327 13.89 -7.71 5.90
N LEU A 328 12.85 -7.05 5.38
CA LEU A 328 11.67 -7.74 4.87
C LEU A 328 12.02 -8.59 3.65
N LEU A 329 12.69 -8.02 2.66
CA LEU A 329 13.06 -8.70 1.43
C LEU A 329 14.00 -9.90 1.71
N ASP A 330 15.08 -9.66 2.45
CA ASP A 330 16.03 -10.71 2.83
C ASP A 330 15.39 -11.81 3.69
N GLY A 331 14.48 -11.44 4.59
CA GLY A 331 13.75 -12.41 5.41
C GLY A 331 12.85 -13.30 4.57
N LEU A 332 12.09 -12.72 3.63
CA LEU A 332 11.16 -13.48 2.78
C LEU A 332 11.89 -14.40 1.80
N LYS A 333 13.07 -14.00 1.31
CA LYS A 333 13.93 -14.84 0.45
C LYS A 333 14.21 -16.21 1.06
N GLN A 334 14.35 -16.28 2.38
CA GLN A 334 14.62 -17.53 3.10
C GLN A 334 13.44 -18.51 3.03
N HIS A 335 12.24 -18.04 2.67
CA HIS A 335 11.01 -18.82 2.58
C HIS A 335 10.63 -19.22 1.15
N GLY A 336 11.46 -18.92 0.14
CA GLY A 336 11.28 -19.37 -1.23
C GLY A 336 11.25 -18.23 -2.25
N THR A 337 10.65 -18.48 -3.41
CA THR A 337 10.52 -17.49 -4.47
C THR A 337 9.33 -16.58 -4.20
N TRP A 338 9.51 -15.27 -4.41
CA TRP A 338 8.47 -14.26 -4.24
C TRP A 338 8.35 -13.39 -5.49
N LEU A 339 7.14 -13.12 -5.94
CA LEU A 339 6.85 -11.97 -6.78
C LEU A 339 6.71 -10.74 -5.89
N VAL A 340 7.61 -9.78 -6.06
CA VAL A 340 7.58 -8.52 -5.31
C VAL A 340 7.02 -7.43 -6.20
N ILE A 341 6.04 -6.69 -5.68
CA ILE A 341 5.59 -5.41 -6.21
C ILE A 341 5.82 -4.38 -5.13
N MET A 342 6.51 -3.30 -5.46
CA MET A 342 6.71 -2.17 -4.56
C MET A 342 6.39 -0.88 -5.31
N CYS A 343 5.45 -0.09 -4.80
CA CYS A 343 5.12 1.20 -5.37
C CYS A 343 4.59 2.16 -4.32
N ALA A 344 4.40 3.43 -4.65
CA ALA A 344 3.53 4.29 -3.83
C ALA A 344 2.08 4.19 -4.32
N ASP A 345 1.14 4.43 -3.41
CA ASP A 345 -0.28 4.54 -3.72
C ASP A 345 -0.61 5.91 -4.33
N HIS A 346 0.00 6.97 -3.82
CA HIS A 346 0.03 8.32 -4.37
C HIS A 346 1.22 9.08 -3.78
N GLY A 347 1.37 10.36 -4.14
CA GLY A 347 2.28 11.30 -3.49
C GLY A 347 1.54 12.35 -2.65
N ASP A 348 2.26 13.33 -2.11
CA ASP A 348 1.72 14.49 -1.40
C ASP A 348 2.36 15.78 -1.93
N ALA A 349 1.56 16.85 -2.07
CA ALA A 349 2.09 18.19 -2.30
C ALA A 349 2.49 18.85 -0.98
N TYR A 350 3.63 19.54 -0.96
CA TYR A 350 4.18 20.21 0.23
C TYR A 350 4.28 21.73 0.01
N GLY A 351 3.34 22.31 -0.73
CA GLY A 351 3.37 23.69 -1.21
C GLY A 351 3.65 23.83 -2.70
N ASP A 352 3.83 22.71 -3.42
CA ASP A 352 4.03 22.67 -4.86
C ASP A 352 2.89 23.40 -5.58
N ASP A 353 3.21 24.44 -6.35
CA ASP A 353 2.24 25.32 -7.03
C ASP A 353 1.13 25.88 -6.10
N GLY A 354 1.42 26.01 -4.80
CA GLY A 354 0.47 26.42 -3.76
C GLY A 354 -0.44 25.31 -3.23
N PHE A 355 -0.35 24.08 -3.78
CA PHE A 355 -1.11 22.92 -3.34
C PHE A 355 -0.46 22.22 -2.15
N HIS A 356 -1.31 21.64 -1.29
CA HIS A 356 -0.88 20.86 -0.13
C HIS A 356 -1.68 19.55 -0.04
N GLY A 357 -1.01 18.47 0.36
CA GLY A 357 -1.59 17.15 0.57
C GLY A 357 -1.93 16.41 -0.73
N ARG A 358 -2.92 15.52 -0.62
CA ARG A 358 -3.35 14.54 -1.62
C ARG A 358 -4.80 14.74 -2.06
N GLY A 359 -5.28 13.87 -2.95
CA GLY A 359 -6.64 13.93 -3.49
C GLY A 359 -6.78 14.91 -4.66
N ILE A 360 -5.66 15.36 -5.21
CA ILE A 360 -5.59 16.38 -6.28
C ILE A 360 -4.86 15.84 -7.51
N ALA A 361 -5.21 16.35 -8.68
CA ALA A 361 -4.56 16.01 -9.95
C ALA A 361 -3.28 16.86 -10.15
N HIS A 362 -2.28 16.63 -9.29
CA HIS A 362 -1.00 17.34 -9.33
C HIS A 362 0.17 16.37 -9.57
N PRO A 363 1.20 16.72 -10.36
CA PRO A 363 2.34 15.83 -10.63
C PRO A 363 3.02 15.27 -9.37
N ALA A 364 3.14 16.07 -8.31
CA ALA A 364 3.65 15.60 -7.01
C ALA A 364 2.80 14.48 -6.37
N VAL A 365 1.51 14.39 -6.73
CA VAL A 365 0.56 13.42 -6.16
C VAL A 365 0.38 12.21 -7.06
N PHE A 366 0.30 12.39 -8.39
CA PHE A 366 0.05 11.24 -9.26
C PHE A 366 1.32 10.54 -9.76
N ASN A 367 2.51 11.18 -9.74
CA ASN A 367 3.76 10.50 -10.06
C ASN A 367 4.28 9.70 -8.85
N VAL A 368 4.35 8.39 -9.01
CA VAL A 368 4.74 7.45 -7.96
C VAL A 368 5.92 6.57 -8.40
N PRO A 369 6.79 6.15 -7.47
CA PRO A 369 7.77 5.11 -7.73
C PRO A 369 7.07 3.75 -7.92
N TYR A 370 7.61 2.94 -8.80
CA TYR A 370 7.17 1.56 -9.03
C TYR A 370 8.37 0.67 -9.32
N ALA A 371 8.32 -0.55 -8.81
CA ALA A 371 9.16 -1.66 -9.21
C ALA A 371 8.41 -2.99 -9.04
N ALA A 372 8.72 -3.95 -9.89
CA ALA A 372 8.30 -5.33 -9.71
C ALA A 372 9.40 -6.27 -10.17
N TRP A 373 9.60 -7.37 -9.47
CA TRP A 373 10.62 -8.37 -9.78
C TRP A 373 10.30 -9.71 -9.15
N VAL A 374 11.00 -10.76 -9.61
CA VAL A 374 10.99 -12.07 -8.96
C VAL A 374 12.19 -12.14 -8.03
N HIS A 375 11.92 -12.27 -6.74
CA HIS A 375 12.93 -12.41 -5.69
C HIS A 375 13.18 -13.90 -5.43
N ARG A 376 14.44 -14.32 -5.63
CA ARG A 376 14.90 -15.71 -5.52
C ARG A 376 16.08 -15.83 -4.58
#